data_AF-A0A6P2EVQ9-F1
#
_entry.id   AF-A0A6P2EVQ9-F1
#
_cell.length_a   1.000
_cell.length_b   1.000
_cell.length_c   1.000
_cell.angle_alpha   90.00
_cell.angle_beta   90.00
_cell.angle_gamma   90.00
#
_symmetry.space_group_name_H-M   'P 1'
#
loop_
_entity.id
_entity.type
_entity.pdbx_description
1 polymer ?
#
loop_
_entity_poly.entity_id
_entity_poly.type
_entity_poly.pdbx_seq_one_letter_code
_entity_poly.pdbx_strand_id
1 'polypeptide(L)'
;MRARRVTIHDRAADGRLTPLPDLALPDPPPMGMGGRGLYATVGEYMKFIRMILNNGAGPDGRVLKPETVEAMSRDGLAAMGLSAGGWTTSIPSLSNSGEFFAGTPEGWAYTFMTNRERTPSGRPANSLMWAGLANCFYWIDRANGIGGYWATQILPFQDMASYPGFVEFETAICTHR
;
A
#
# COMPACT_ATOMS: atom_id res chain seq x y z
N MET A 1 16.19 14.37 -4.27
CA MET A 1 15.46 13.15 -4.71
C MET A 1 15.32 13.07 -6.24
N ARG A 2 14.95 14.17 -6.95
CA ARG A 2 14.65 14.18 -8.40
C ARG A 2 15.66 13.43 -9.30
N ALA A 3 16.96 13.67 -9.13
CA ALA A 3 18.00 13.04 -9.96
C ALA A 3 18.10 11.51 -9.80
N ARG A 4 17.55 10.94 -8.73
CA ARG A 4 17.52 9.49 -8.46
C ARG A 4 16.11 8.90 -8.51
N ARG A 5 15.14 9.65 -9.05
CA ARG A 5 13.75 9.20 -9.19
C ARG A 5 13.70 8.10 -10.25
N VAL A 6 13.04 6.99 -9.90
CA VAL A 6 12.76 5.92 -10.85
C VAL A 6 11.65 6.37 -11.81
N THR A 7 11.84 6.13 -13.11
CA THR A 7 10.86 6.45 -14.15
C THR A 7 9.64 5.55 -14.02
N ILE A 8 8.44 6.14 -14.11
CA ILE A 8 7.19 5.37 -14.20
C ILE A 8 7.11 4.75 -15.60
N HIS A 9 6.66 3.51 -15.69
CA HIS A 9 6.44 2.81 -16.94
C HIS A 9 4.96 2.49 -17.12
N ASP A 10 4.49 2.56 -18.36
CA ASP A 10 3.20 2.03 -18.78
C ASP A 10 3.37 0.59 -19.27
N ARG A 11 2.57 -0.34 -18.75
CA ARG A 11 2.48 -1.70 -19.26
C ARG A 11 1.33 -1.80 -20.24
N ALA A 12 1.67 -2.05 -21.50
CA ALA A 12 0.70 -2.35 -22.55
C ALA A 12 0.10 -3.76 -22.37
N ALA A 13 -1.01 -4.03 -23.04
CA ALA A 13 -1.70 -5.33 -22.97
C ALA A 13 -0.85 -6.52 -23.46
N ASP A 14 0.16 -6.28 -24.29
CA ASP A 14 1.15 -7.27 -24.73
C ASP A 14 2.28 -7.52 -23.70
N GLY A 15 2.22 -6.84 -22.56
CA GLY A 15 3.20 -6.93 -21.47
C GLY A 15 4.39 -5.99 -21.61
N ARG A 16 4.55 -5.28 -22.74
CA ARG A 16 5.69 -4.37 -22.99
C ARG A 16 5.62 -3.17 -22.04
N LEU A 17 6.78 -2.83 -21.46
CA LEU A 17 6.94 -1.65 -20.61
C LEU A 17 7.45 -0.46 -21.43
N THR A 18 6.75 0.66 -21.37
CA THR A 18 7.13 1.93 -22.01
C THR A 18 7.46 2.97 -20.93
N PRO A 19 8.66 3.56 -20.90
CA PRO A 19 8.99 4.60 -19.93
C PRO A 19 8.18 5.89 -20.19
N LEU A 20 7.71 6.51 -19.10
CA LEU A 20 7.00 7.79 -19.08
C LEU A 20 7.80 8.82 -18.27
N PRO A 21 8.93 9.34 -18.80
CA PRO A 21 9.80 10.24 -18.05
C PRO A 21 9.12 11.55 -17.63
N ASP A 22 8.19 12.03 -18.45
CA ASP A 22 7.45 13.27 -18.25
C ASP A 22 6.25 13.12 -17.32
N LEU A 23 5.88 11.89 -16.96
CA LEU A 23 4.89 11.65 -15.90
C LEU A 23 5.55 11.93 -14.54
N ALA A 24 5.58 13.21 -14.20
CA ALA A 24 6.21 13.77 -13.01
C ALA A 24 5.30 14.81 -12.39
N LEU A 25 5.29 14.88 -11.06
CA LEU A 25 4.69 16.02 -10.38
C LEU A 25 5.62 17.23 -10.50
N PRO A 26 5.07 18.46 -10.55
CA PRO A 26 5.87 19.67 -10.49
C PRO A 26 6.77 19.71 -9.25
N ASP A 27 7.98 20.23 -9.42
CA ASP A 27 8.96 20.43 -8.36
C ASP A 27 9.57 21.84 -8.52
N PRO A 28 9.29 22.79 -7.59
CA PRO A 28 8.51 22.60 -6.36
C PRO A 28 7.01 22.38 -6.63
N PRO A 29 6.30 21.64 -5.77
CA PRO A 29 4.85 21.47 -5.91
C PRO A 29 4.14 22.79 -5.55
N PRO A 30 3.05 23.15 -6.26
CA PRO A 30 2.30 24.37 -5.99
C PRO A 30 1.57 24.33 -4.64
N MET A 31 1.29 23.13 -4.12
CA MET A 31 0.74 22.89 -2.79
C MET A 31 1.16 21.53 -2.26
N GLY A 32 1.19 21.37 -0.94
CA GLY A 32 1.37 20.07 -0.30
C GLY A 32 0.12 19.19 -0.47
N MET A 33 0.28 18.01 -1.04
CA MET A 33 -0.83 17.08 -1.31
C MET A 33 -0.77 15.89 -0.35
N GLY A 34 -1.48 15.93 0.78
CA GLY A 34 -1.36 14.87 1.81
C GLY A 34 -1.68 13.44 1.33
N GLY A 35 -2.44 13.29 0.24
CA GLY A 35 -2.76 11.99 -0.36
C GLY A 35 -1.80 11.51 -1.47
N ARG A 36 -0.86 12.35 -1.96
CA ARG A 36 0.07 11.98 -3.04
C ARG A 36 1.32 12.88 -3.11
N GLY A 37 2.34 12.45 -3.84
CA GLY A 37 3.47 13.32 -4.18
C GLY A 37 4.58 13.40 -3.14
N LEU A 38 4.55 12.51 -2.15
CA LEU A 38 5.73 12.18 -1.38
C LEU A 38 6.70 11.35 -2.24
N TYR A 39 7.99 11.67 -2.13
CA TYR A 39 9.08 10.90 -2.71
C TYR A 39 9.95 10.34 -1.60
N ALA A 40 10.14 9.02 -1.61
CA ALA A 40 10.92 8.30 -0.62
C ALA A 40 11.67 7.15 -1.27
N THR A 41 12.68 6.63 -0.59
CA THR A 41 13.25 5.32 -0.94
C THR A 41 12.45 4.23 -0.24
N VAL A 42 12.60 2.97 -0.68
CA VAL A 42 12.04 1.81 0.03
C VAL A 42 12.47 1.82 1.50
N GLY A 43 13.75 2.08 1.79
CA GLY A 43 14.26 2.13 3.17
C GLY A 43 13.58 3.19 4.04
N GLU A 44 13.29 4.37 3.48
CA GLU A 44 12.53 5.41 4.21
C GLU A 44 11.08 4.98 4.46
N TYR A 45 10.43 4.33 3.48
CA TYR A 45 9.06 3.83 3.66
C TYR A 45 9.01 2.69 4.69
N MET A 46 10.04 1.85 4.76
CA MET A 46 10.15 0.82 5.79
C MET A 46 10.27 1.40 7.21
N LYS A 47 10.82 2.60 7.39
CA LYS A 47 10.81 3.29 8.69
C LYS A 47 9.40 3.66 9.12
N PHE A 48 8.54 4.08 8.18
CA PHE A 48 7.12 4.33 8.47
C PHE A 48 6.41 3.05 8.92
N ILE A 49 6.57 1.95 8.17
CA ILE A 49 6.01 0.64 8.55
C ILE A 49 6.50 0.22 9.94
N ARG A 50 7.81 0.34 10.20
CA ARG A 50 8.42 0.01 11.49
C ARG A 50 7.90 0.88 12.64
N MET A 51 7.63 2.17 12.38
CA MET A 51 7.06 3.08 13.38
C MET A 51 5.65 2.63 13.81
N ILE A 52 4.82 2.19 12.86
CA ILE A 52 3.48 1.64 13.17
C ILE A 52 3.60 0.32 13.95
N LEU A 53 4.50 -0.58 13.55
CA LEU A 53 4.78 -1.82 14.30
C LEU A 53 5.28 -1.55 15.72
N ASN A 54 6.04 -0.47 15.92
CA ASN A 54 6.58 -0.06 17.21
C ASN A 54 5.64 0.88 17.98
N ASN A 55 4.33 0.82 17.72
CA ASN A 55 3.30 1.60 18.42
C ASN A 55 3.62 3.11 18.48
N GLY A 56 4.10 3.67 17.37
CA GLY A 56 4.35 5.10 17.22
C GLY A 56 5.80 5.54 17.46
N ALA A 57 6.70 4.63 17.85
CA ALA A 57 8.12 4.95 18.04
C ALA A 57 8.89 4.90 16.72
N GLY A 58 9.40 6.06 16.29
CA GLY A 58 10.31 6.20 15.15
C GLY A 58 11.79 6.15 15.56
N PRO A 59 12.70 6.22 14.58
CA PRO A 59 14.15 6.19 14.84
C PRO A 59 14.63 7.37 15.69
N ASP A 60 14.04 8.54 15.52
CA ASP A 60 14.43 9.78 16.20
C ASP A 60 13.51 10.13 17.38
N GLY A 61 12.73 9.16 17.86
CA GLY A 61 11.80 9.30 18.96
C GLY A 61 10.35 9.02 18.59
N ARG A 62 9.47 9.23 19.56
CA ARG A 62 8.04 8.93 19.42
C ARG A 62 7.35 9.95 18.52
N VAL A 63 6.76 9.46 17.42
CA VAL A 63 5.95 10.26 16.49
C VAL A 63 4.48 10.25 16.90
N LEU A 64 3.97 9.08 17.33
CA LEU A 64 2.58 8.89 17.76
C LEU A 64 2.51 8.24 19.14
N LYS A 65 1.47 8.57 19.90
CA LYS A 65 1.14 7.83 21.14
C LYS A 65 0.68 6.41 20.76
N PRO A 66 0.96 5.39 21.59
CA PRO A 66 0.48 4.03 21.35
C PRO A 66 -1.03 3.97 21.12
N GLU A 67 -1.81 4.72 21.89
CA GLU A 67 -3.27 4.75 21.81
C GLU A 67 -3.76 5.37 20.49
N THR A 68 -2.99 6.29 19.91
CA THR A 68 -3.26 6.84 18.57
C THR A 68 -3.03 5.78 17.49
N VAL A 69 -1.98 4.97 17.62
CA VAL A 69 -1.72 3.86 16.69
C VAL A 69 -2.82 2.80 16.77
N GLU A 70 -3.32 2.49 17.97
CA GLU A 70 -4.47 1.59 18.12
C GLU A 70 -5.72 2.16 17.46
N ALA A 71 -6.03 3.44 17.71
CA ALA A 71 -7.21 4.08 17.15
C ALA A 71 -7.17 4.15 15.61
N MET A 72 -6.01 4.49 15.02
CA MET A 72 -5.86 4.61 13.56
C MET A 72 -5.86 3.27 12.81
N SER A 73 -5.71 2.16 13.55
CA SER A 73 -5.63 0.79 13.02
C SER A 73 -6.93 0.00 13.17
N ARG A 74 -7.92 0.55 13.89
CA ARG A 74 -9.19 -0.14 14.16
C ARG A 74 -10.14 -0.03 12.98
N ASP A 75 -10.73 -1.16 12.57
CA ASP A 75 -11.79 -1.18 11.56
C ASP A 75 -13.00 -0.35 12.03
N GLY A 76 -13.23 0.79 11.37
CA GLY A 76 -14.35 1.67 11.63
C GLY A 76 -15.64 1.25 10.92
N LEU A 77 -15.56 0.35 9.93
CA LEU A 77 -16.72 -0.09 9.15
C LEU A 77 -17.48 -1.25 9.79
N ALA A 78 -16.82 -2.05 10.64
CA ALA A 78 -17.41 -3.25 11.24
C ALA A 78 -18.71 -2.97 12.00
N ALA A 79 -18.73 -1.92 12.82
CA ALA A 79 -19.91 -1.53 13.61
C ALA A 79 -21.09 -1.07 12.74
N MET A 80 -20.82 -0.66 11.49
CA MET A 80 -21.83 -0.25 10.52
C MET A 80 -22.30 -1.40 9.62
N GLY A 81 -21.74 -2.60 9.76
CA GLY A 81 -22.00 -3.73 8.86
C GLY A 81 -21.51 -3.49 7.43
N LEU A 82 -20.61 -2.53 7.22
CA LEU A 82 -20.05 -2.19 5.91
C LEU A 82 -18.76 -2.96 5.65
N SER A 83 -18.41 -3.20 4.39
CA SER A 83 -17.13 -3.75 3.97
C SER A 83 -16.49 -2.80 2.97
N ALA A 84 -15.16 -2.69 3.00
CA ALA A 84 -14.44 -2.27 1.80
C ALA A 84 -14.61 -3.37 0.73
N GLY A 85 -14.56 -2.98 -0.53
CA GLY A 85 -14.73 -3.91 -1.65
C GLY A 85 -14.07 -3.37 -2.91
N GLY A 86 -14.32 -4.07 -4.02
CA GLY A 86 -13.77 -3.71 -5.32
C GLY A 86 -14.14 -2.30 -5.81
N TRP A 87 -13.36 -1.82 -6.77
CA TRP A 87 -13.52 -0.51 -7.41
C TRP A 87 -13.63 -0.63 -8.92
N THR A 88 -14.33 0.35 -9.51
CA THR A 88 -14.38 0.55 -10.96
C THR A 88 -13.48 1.74 -11.33
N THR A 89 -12.58 1.55 -12.29
CA THR A 89 -11.69 2.63 -12.72
C THR A 89 -12.43 3.76 -13.42
N SER A 90 -12.04 4.99 -13.10
CA SER A 90 -12.47 6.19 -13.84
C SER A 90 -11.48 6.60 -14.93
N ILE A 91 -10.21 6.16 -14.85
CA ILE A 91 -9.14 6.52 -15.79
C ILE A 91 -8.33 5.24 -16.12
N PRO A 92 -8.71 4.50 -17.17
CA PRO A 92 -8.09 3.20 -17.49
C PRO A 92 -6.58 3.24 -17.73
N SER A 93 -6.04 4.36 -18.21
CA SER A 93 -4.59 4.53 -18.41
C SER A 93 -3.79 4.66 -17.11
N LEU A 94 -4.45 4.92 -15.97
CA LEU A 94 -3.80 5.05 -14.67
C LEU A 94 -4.14 3.91 -13.72
N SER A 95 -5.32 3.31 -13.85
CA SER A 95 -5.77 2.23 -12.97
C SER A 95 -6.68 1.28 -13.73
N ASN A 96 -6.51 -0.01 -13.49
CA ASN A 96 -7.53 -1.00 -13.79
C ASN A 96 -8.62 -0.97 -12.71
N SER A 97 -9.82 -1.45 -13.04
CA SER A 97 -10.80 -1.89 -12.03
C SER A 97 -10.27 -3.13 -11.33
N GLY A 98 -10.62 -3.33 -10.07
CA GLY A 98 -10.10 -4.47 -9.32
C GLY A 98 -10.64 -4.57 -7.92
N GLU A 99 -10.11 -5.53 -7.19
CA GLU A 99 -10.39 -5.77 -5.78
C GLU A 99 -9.13 -6.37 -5.15
N PHE A 100 -8.86 -6.00 -3.89
CA PHE A 100 -7.83 -6.67 -3.12
C PHE A 100 -8.39 -7.97 -2.55
N PHE A 101 -7.59 -9.03 -2.58
CA PHE A 101 -7.96 -10.37 -2.09
C PHE A 101 -9.42 -10.77 -2.36
N ALA A 102 -9.85 -10.68 -3.63
CA ALA A 102 -11.25 -10.79 -4.04
C ALA A 102 -12.05 -11.85 -3.26
N GLY A 103 -13.19 -11.41 -2.70
CA GLY A 103 -14.05 -12.22 -1.84
C GLY A 103 -13.65 -12.28 -0.36
N THR A 104 -12.52 -11.68 0.04
CA THR A 104 -12.15 -11.55 1.46
C THR A 104 -12.83 -10.33 2.07
N PRO A 105 -13.54 -10.45 3.21
CA PRO A 105 -14.12 -9.29 3.88
C PRO A 105 -13.06 -8.30 4.38
N GLU A 106 -13.17 -7.06 3.93
CA GLU A 106 -12.24 -5.97 4.23
C GLU A 106 -12.94 -4.86 5.02
N GLY A 107 -12.20 -4.21 5.89
CA GLY A 107 -12.61 -3.05 6.66
C GLY A 107 -11.81 -1.81 6.29
N TRP A 108 -12.12 -0.72 6.97
CA TRP A 108 -11.41 0.53 6.80
C TRP A 108 -11.19 1.20 8.14
N ALA A 109 -9.92 1.42 8.48
CA ALA A 109 -9.51 2.23 9.62
C ALA A 109 -9.29 3.68 9.19
N TYR A 110 -8.97 4.59 10.12
CA TYR A 110 -8.72 5.99 9.75
C TYR A 110 -7.60 6.19 8.72
N THR A 111 -6.72 5.20 8.56
CA THR A 111 -5.51 5.33 7.73
C THR A 111 -5.21 4.15 6.82
N PHE A 112 -5.86 3.00 7.02
CA PHE A 112 -5.52 1.76 6.32
C PHE A 112 -6.77 0.98 5.96
N MET A 113 -6.67 0.21 4.87
CA MET A 113 -7.53 -0.94 4.70
C MET A 113 -7.13 -2.02 5.71
N THR A 114 -8.13 -2.75 6.23
CA THR A 114 -7.91 -3.85 7.17
C THR A 114 -8.54 -5.12 6.62
N ASN A 115 -7.95 -6.30 6.84
CA ASN A 115 -8.63 -7.57 6.53
C ASN A 115 -9.29 -8.15 7.79
N ARG A 116 -10.54 -8.63 7.70
CA ARG A 116 -11.27 -9.19 8.87
C ARG A 116 -10.94 -10.64 9.15
N GLU A 117 -10.49 -11.35 8.12
CA GLU A 117 -10.13 -12.75 8.17
C GLU A 117 -8.68 -12.93 7.73
N ARG A 118 -8.11 -14.13 7.91
CA ARG A 118 -6.80 -14.43 7.33
C ARG A 118 -6.90 -14.33 5.81
N THR A 119 -6.04 -13.52 5.20
CA THR A 119 -5.99 -13.37 3.74
C THR A 119 -5.46 -14.65 3.07
N PRO A 120 -5.72 -14.84 1.76
CA PRO A 120 -5.12 -15.91 0.97
C PRO A 120 -3.58 -15.94 0.99
N SER A 121 -2.93 -14.78 1.13
CA SER A 121 -1.47 -14.68 1.27
C SER A 121 -0.97 -15.05 2.67
N GLY A 122 -1.86 -15.40 3.59
CA GLY A 122 -1.51 -15.83 4.94
C GLY A 122 -1.41 -14.71 5.97
N ARG A 123 -1.57 -13.44 5.58
CA ARG A 123 -1.62 -12.30 6.53
C ARG A 123 -2.80 -12.47 7.51
N PRO A 124 -2.59 -12.39 8.84
CA PRO A 124 -3.65 -12.65 9.82
C PRO A 124 -4.72 -11.55 9.80
N ALA A 125 -5.89 -11.86 10.35
CA ALA A 125 -6.97 -10.90 10.60
C ALA A 125 -6.47 -9.65 11.34
N ASN A 126 -7.09 -8.50 11.08
CA ASN A 126 -6.78 -7.17 11.61
C ASN A 126 -5.40 -6.62 11.20
N SER A 127 -4.76 -7.19 10.18
CA SER A 127 -3.58 -6.58 9.59
C SER A 127 -3.97 -5.39 8.73
N LEU A 128 -3.01 -4.49 8.55
CA LEU A 128 -3.20 -3.21 7.85
C LEU A 128 -2.56 -3.30 6.47
N MET A 129 -3.16 -2.64 5.49
CA MET A 129 -2.52 -2.46 4.18
C MET A 129 -2.99 -1.19 3.49
N TRP A 130 -2.21 -0.76 2.50
CA TRP A 130 -2.70 0.14 1.47
C TRP A 130 -1.79 0.09 0.23
N ALA A 131 -2.05 0.99 -0.71
CA ALA A 131 -1.35 1.03 -1.98
C ALA A 131 -1.08 2.45 -2.47
N GLY A 132 -0.14 2.56 -3.41
CA GLY A 132 0.14 3.73 -4.21
C GLY A 132 -0.01 3.39 -5.70
N LEU A 133 -0.46 4.38 -6.47
CA LEU A 133 -0.92 4.23 -7.86
C LEU A 133 0.06 3.47 -8.77
N ALA A 134 1.37 3.68 -8.62
CA ALA A 134 2.38 3.04 -9.46
C ALA A 134 2.67 1.58 -9.06
N ASN A 135 1.63 0.83 -8.66
CA ASN A 135 1.69 -0.54 -8.14
C ASN A 135 2.64 -0.72 -6.95
N CYS A 136 2.62 0.27 -6.04
CA CYS A 136 3.29 0.16 -4.75
C CYS A 136 2.30 -0.41 -3.72
N PHE A 137 2.63 -1.49 -3.02
CA PHE A 137 1.75 -2.11 -2.03
C PHE A 137 2.51 -2.32 -0.72
N TYR A 138 1.90 -2.01 0.41
CA TYR A 138 2.48 -2.32 1.71
C TYR A 138 1.48 -2.98 2.63
N TRP A 139 2.00 -3.73 3.59
CA TRP A 139 1.22 -4.31 4.66
C TRP A 139 1.94 -4.21 6.00
N ILE A 140 1.15 -4.25 7.08
CA ILE A 140 1.61 -4.17 8.45
C ILE A 140 0.81 -5.18 9.28
N ASP A 141 1.46 -6.30 9.57
CA ASP A 141 0.99 -7.34 10.49
C ASP A 141 1.53 -7.02 11.89
N ARG A 142 0.70 -6.31 12.66
CA ARG A 142 1.01 -5.92 14.04
C ARG A 142 1.01 -7.11 15.00
N ALA A 143 0.24 -8.16 14.71
CA ALA A 143 0.14 -9.33 15.59
C ALA A 143 1.44 -10.14 15.60
N ASN A 144 2.09 -10.26 14.44
CA ASN A 144 3.34 -11.02 14.32
C ASN A 144 4.58 -10.14 14.11
N GLY A 145 4.45 -8.81 14.24
CA GLY A 145 5.57 -7.86 14.22
C GLY A 145 6.29 -7.73 12.87
N ILE A 146 5.60 -7.97 11.74
CA ILE A 146 6.19 -7.89 10.39
C ILE A 146 5.40 -6.93 9.52
N GLY A 147 6.09 -6.26 8.63
CA GLY A 147 5.47 -5.55 7.51
C GLY A 147 6.41 -5.58 6.32
N GLY A 148 5.87 -5.27 5.16
CA GLY A 148 6.63 -5.28 3.92
C GLY A 148 6.14 -4.23 2.95
N TYR A 149 6.98 -3.97 1.96
CA TYR A 149 6.71 -2.98 0.92
C TYR A 149 7.17 -3.52 -0.43
N TRP A 150 6.21 -3.74 -1.32
CA TRP A 150 6.42 -4.00 -2.74
C TRP A 150 6.38 -2.67 -3.48
N ALA A 151 7.50 -2.30 -4.11
CA ALA A 151 7.66 -0.98 -4.71
C ALA A 151 8.06 -1.10 -6.18
N THR A 152 7.07 -1.07 -7.08
CA THR A 152 7.32 -0.89 -8.52
C THR A 152 7.05 0.56 -8.92
N GLN A 153 7.24 0.87 -10.20
CA GLN A 153 6.86 2.15 -10.81
C GLN A 153 6.15 1.86 -12.13
N ILE A 154 5.03 1.12 -12.04
CA ILE A 154 4.31 0.59 -13.21
C ILE A 154 2.87 1.06 -13.17
N LEU A 155 2.33 1.43 -14.32
CA LEU A 155 0.92 1.71 -14.58
C LEU A 155 0.40 0.76 -15.66
N PRO A 156 -0.93 0.57 -15.77
CA PRO A 156 -1.95 1.03 -14.83
C PRO A 156 -1.86 0.33 -13.46
N PHE A 157 -2.38 0.97 -12.41
CA PHE A 157 -2.57 0.36 -11.09
C PHE A 157 -3.39 -0.93 -11.19
N GLN A 158 -3.12 -1.88 -10.30
CA GLN A 158 -3.61 -3.26 -10.41
C GLN A 158 -3.09 -3.90 -11.71
N ASP A 159 -1.78 -3.77 -11.91
CA ASP A 159 -1.04 -4.34 -13.03
C ASP A 159 -1.01 -5.87 -12.91
N MET A 160 -1.19 -6.54 -14.05
CA MET A 160 -1.31 -8.00 -14.15
C MET A 160 -0.07 -8.76 -13.66
N ALA A 161 1.10 -8.13 -13.63
CA ALA A 161 2.31 -8.73 -13.07
C ALA A 161 2.59 -8.23 -11.65
N SER A 162 2.37 -6.93 -11.40
CA SER A 162 2.74 -6.33 -10.13
C SER A 162 1.87 -6.79 -8.96
N TYR A 163 0.55 -6.91 -9.15
CA TYR A 163 -0.33 -7.31 -8.05
C TYR A 163 -0.14 -8.79 -7.67
N PRO A 164 -0.12 -9.76 -8.61
CA PRO A 164 0.22 -11.14 -8.26
C PRO A 164 1.62 -11.27 -7.64
N GLY A 165 2.63 -10.54 -8.17
CA GLY A 165 3.97 -10.53 -7.59
C GLY A 165 4.01 -10.02 -6.14
N PHE A 166 3.21 -8.98 -5.83
CA PHE A 166 3.01 -8.54 -4.45
C PHE A 166 2.40 -9.64 -3.57
N VAL A 167 1.34 -10.30 -4.05
CA VAL A 167 0.66 -11.39 -3.31
C VAL A 167 1.62 -12.56 -3.06
N GLU A 168 2.41 -12.96 -4.06
CA GLU A 168 3.43 -14.00 -3.93
C GLU A 168 4.52 -13.61 -2.92
N PHE A 169 5.01 -12.37 -2.99
CA PHE A 169 6.00 -11.84 -2.04
C PHE A 169 5.47 -11.85 -0.60
N GLU A 170 4.25 -11.35 -0.38
CA GLU A 170 3.61 -11.39 0.94
C GLU A 170 3.40 -12.83 1.42
N THR A 171 3.00 -13.74 0.53
CA THR A 171 2.79 -15.16 0.83
C THR A 171 4.08 -15.82 1.30
N ALA A 172 5.19 -15.58 0.62
CA ALA A 172 6.50 -16.12 1.00
C ALA A 172 6.92 -15.67 2.41
N ILE A 173 6.61 -14.43 2.79
CA ILE A 173 6.94 -13.90 4.12
C ILE A 173 5.97 -14.41 5.21
N CYS A 174 4.70 -14.60 4.89
CA CYS A 174 3.69 -15.00 5.86
C CYS A 174 3.63 -16.51 6.11
N THR A 175 4.03 -17.36 5.15
CA THR A 175 3.92 -18.83 5.26
C THR A 175 5.21 -19.52 5.74
N HIS A 176 6.39 -18.92 5.58
CA HIS A 176 7.67 -19.47 6.05
C HIS A 176 8.01 -19.09 7.50
N ARG A 177 7.01 -19.13 8.39
CA ARG A 177 7.18 -18.88 9.83
C ARG A 177 7.04 -20.16 10.64
#